data_AF-A0A5K8AIP8-F1
#
_entry.id   AF-A0A5K8AIP8-F1
#
_cell.length_a   1.000
_cell.length_b   1.000
_cell.length_c   1.000
_cell.angle_alpha   90.00
_cell.angle_beta   90.00
_cell.angle_gamma   90.00
#
_symmetry.space_group_name_H-M   'P 1'
#
loop_
_entity.id
_entity.type
_entity.pdbx_description
1 polymer ?
#
loop_
_entity_poly.entity_id
_entity_poly.type
_entity_poly.pdbx_seq_one_letter_code
_entity_poly.pdbx_strand_id
1 'polypeptide(L)'
;MKYDKVVGVPGAAHLRHPVNDYRSICYDKLVTLIAMRTARSIDFFAWLPVAALCAAIFLQSCFASPDIGPSFPLKDKALHAAVYALLAGLVFRACRLTWPAWRAPIQILVVSVAFATLFGAGDELHQAFVATRQADALDLLADLVGSLVGGGIYLTIFRRPPKATARPSTP
;
A
#
# COMPACT_ATOMS: atom_id res chain seq x y z
N MET A 1 66.86 -51.98 -21.37
CA MET A 1 65.62 -51.20 -21.58
C MET A 1 65.95 -49.75 -21.24
N LYS A 2 66.20 -48.90 -22.25
CA LYS A 2 66.62 -47.50 -22.07
C LYS A 2 65.39 -46.62 -21.84
N TYR A 3 65.45 -45.78 -20.81
CA TYR A 3 64.52 -44.68 -20.54
C TYR A 3 65.01 -43.43 -21.27
N ASP A 4 64.20 -42.84 -22.13
CA ASP A 4 64.39 -41.48 -22.61
C ASP A 4 63.31 -40.56 -22.00
N LYS A 5 63.79 -39.58 -21.25
CA LYS A 5 63.02 -38.45 -20.70
C LYS A 5 62.66 -37.52 -21.85
N VAL A 6 61.38 -37.17 -21.99
CA VAL A 6 60.96 -36.01 -22.79
C VAL A 6 60.33 -34.98 -21.86
N VAL A 7 60.86 -33.77 -22.02
CA VAL A 7 60.68 -32.56 -21.22
C VAL A 7 59.29 -31.96 -21.47
N GLY A 8 58.49 -31.77 -20.42
CA GLY A 8 57.22 -31.05 -20.47
C GLY A 8 57.43 -29.56 -20.14
N VAL A 9 57.11 -28.70 -21.11
CA VAL A 9 57.21 -27.23 -21.04
C VAL A 9 56.21 -26.65 -20.01
N PRO A 10 56.63 -25.75 -19.10
CA PRO A 10 55.70 -25.01 -18.25
C PRO A 10 55.28 -23.69 -18.92
N GLY A 11 53.99 -23.53 -19.24
CA GLY A 11 53.48 -22.23 -19.68
C GLY A 11 52.16 -22.28 -20.43
N ALA A 12 51.04 -22.12 -19.72
CA ALA A 12 49.80 -21.57 -20.28
C ALA A 12 48.98 -20.95 -19.16
N ALA A 13 49.33 -19.72 -18.78
CA ALA A 13 48.45 -18.86 -18.00
C ALA A 13 47.25 -18.50 -18.88
N HIS A 14 46.09 -19.05 -18.55
CA HIS A 14 44.84 -18.78 -19.25
C HIS A 14 44.34 -17.38 -18.85
N LEU A 15 44.75 -16.36 -19.60
CA LEU A 15 44.24 -15.00 -19.48
C LEU A 15 42.77 -14.98 -19.93
N ARG A 16 41.84 -14.99 -18.98
CA ARG A 16 40.44 -14.65 -19.26
C ARG A 16 40.38 -13.16 -19.60
N HIS A 17 40.06 -12.83 -20.84
CA HIS A 17 39.69 -11.46 -21.20
C HIS A 17 38.39 -11.07 -20.48
N PRO A 18 38.30 -9.84 -19.92
CA PRO A 18 37.06 -9.35 -19.31
C PRO A 18 36.05 -9.11 -20.44
N VAL A 19 35.09 -10.01 -20.57
CA VAL A 19 34.03 -9.89 -21.56
C VAL A 19 33.05 -8.82 -21.07
N ASN A 20 33.27 -7.58 -21.52
CA ASN A 20 32.25 -6.57 -21.82
C ASN A 20 31.02 -6.51 -20.87
N ASP A 21 31.24 -6.08 -19.63
CA ASP A 21 30.21 -5.89 -18.59
C ASP A 21 29.32 -4.64 -18.80
N TYR A 22 29.56 -3.88 -19.89
CA TYR A 22 28.78 -2.68 -20.20
C TYR A 22 27.33 -2.97 -20.59
N ARG A 23 27.05 -4.15 -21.16
CA ARG A 23 25.68 -4.56 -21.52
C ARG A 23 24.84 -4.82 -20.27
N SER A 24 25.38 -5.52 -19.27
CA SER A 24 24.69 -5.82 -18.00
C SER A 24 24.28 -4.54 -17.27
N ILE A 25 25.22 -3.59 -17.15
CA ILE A 25 24.98 -2.29 -16.49
C ILE A 25 23.94 -1.46 -17.23
N CYS A 26 23.94 -1.46 -18.57
CA CYS A 26 22.93 -0.74 -19.36
C CYS A 26 21.54 -1.38 -19.27
N TYR A 27 21.45 -2.72 -19.28
CA TYR A 27 20.17 -3.43 -19.11
C TYR A 27 19.59 -3.18 -17.72
N ASP A 28 20.39 -3.24 -16.65
CA ASP A 28 19.94 -2.94 -15.29
C ASP A 28 19.47 -1.49 -15.18
N LYS A 29 20.21 -0.53 -15.75
CA LYS A 29 19.80 0.87 -15.74
C LYS A 29 18.53 1.12 -16.56
N LEU A 30 18.36 0.47 -17.71
CA LEU A 30 17.14 0.59 -18.53
C LEU A 30 15.93 -0.04 -17.86
N VAL A 31 16.06 -1.24 -17.30
CA VAL A 31 15.00 -1.92 -16.55
C VAL A 31 14.62 -1.10 -15.32
N THR A 32 15.61 -0.56 -14.60
CA THR A 32 15.37 0.34 -13.46
C THR A 32 14.70 1.64 -13.91
N LEU A 33 15.12 2.26 -15.01
CA LEU A 33 14.50 3.49 -15.54
C LEU A 33 13.06 3.26 -16.02
N ILE A 34 12.79 2.15 -16.70
CA ILE A 34 11.43 1.77 -17.13
C ILE A 34 10.56 1.49 -15.90
N ALA A 35 11.06 0.72 -14.92
CA ALA A 35 10.36 0.46 -13.66
C ALA A 35 10.11 1.74 -12.84
N MET A 36 11.06 2.67 -12.80
CA MET A 36 10.91 3.97 -12.13
C MET A 36 9.92 4.89 -12.84
N ARG A 37 9.79 4.78 -14.17
CA ARG A 37 8.85 5.59 -14.98
C ARG A 37 7.42 5.06 -14.92
N THR A 38 7.23 3.74 -14.79
CA THR A 38 5.91 3.11 -14.57
C THR A 38 5.46 3.15 -13.11
N ALA A 39 6.38 3.09 -12.14
CA ALA A 39 6.04 3.29 -10.73
C ALA A 39 5.40 4.67 -10.48
N ARG A 40 6.01 5.73 -11.04
CA ARG A 40 5.56 7.12 -10.85
C ARG A 40 4.13 7.39 -11.33
N SER A 41 3.64 6.68 -12.35
CA SER A 41 2.27 6.83 -12.84
C SER A 41 1.27 5.99 -12.02
N ILE A 42 1.65 4.79 -11.59
CA ILE A 42 0.82 3.94 -10.71
C ILE A 42 0.54 4.62 -9.37
N ASP A 43 1.51 5.38 -8.86
CA ASP A 43 1.40 6.13 -7.62
C ASP A 43 0.17 7.05 -7.63
N PHE A 44 0.05 7.92 -8.64
CA PHE A 44 -1.05 8.89 -8.70
C PHE A 44 -2.44 8.23 -8.76
N PHE A 45 -2.60 7.22 -9.62
CA PHE A 45 -3.88 6.51 -9.75
C PHE A 45 -4.24 5.72 -8.49
N ALA A 46 -3.25 5.29 -7.70
CA ALA A 46 -3.51 4.62 -6.43
C ALA A 46 -4.20 5.54 -5.41
N TRP A 47 -3.95 6.86 -5.45
CA TRP A 47 -4.55 7.84 -4.53
C TRP A 47 -5.90 8.40 -5.00
N LEU A 48 -6.28 8.25 -6.28
CA LEU A 48 -7.57 8.76 -6.77
C LEU A 48 -8.79 8.27 -5.97
N PRO A 49 -8.92 6.97 -5.61
CA PRO A 49 -10.05 6.53 -4.81
C PRO A 49 -10.05 7.14 -3.39
N VAL A 50 -8.87 7.40 -2.81
CA VAL A 50 -8.74 8.07 -1.50
C VAL A 50 -9.26 9.50 -1.62
N ALA A 51 -8.75 10.24 -2.61
CA ALA A 51 -9.15 11.63 -2.84
C ALA A 51 -10.65 11.75 -3.16
N ALA A 52 -11.19 10.83 -3.98
CA ALA A 52 -12.61 10.79 -4.30
C ALA A 52 -13.47 10.54 -3.06
N LEU A 53 -13.07 9.63 -2.17
CA LEU A 53 -13.80 9.37 -0.93
C LEU A 53 -13.69 10.54 0.04
N CYS A 54 -12.52 11.14 0.23
CA CYS A 54 -12.35 12.36 1.03
C CYS A 54 -13.25 13.49 0.52
N ALA A 55 -13.30 13.71 -0.80
CA ALA A 55 -14.16 14.72 -1.40
C ALA A 55 -15.65 14.40 -1.17
N ALA A 56 -16.05 13.15 -1.31
CA ALA A 56 -17.43 12.73 -1.06
C ALA A 56 -17.84 12.94 0.41
N ILE A 57 -16.97 12.58 1.37
CA ILE A 57 -17.20 12.83 2.80
C ILE A 57 -17.35 14.33 3.05
N PHE A 58 -16.37 15.11 2.64
CA PHE A 58 -16.35 16.56 2.90
C PHE A 58 -17.57 17.27 2.30
N LEU A 59 -17.90 16.98 1.04
CA LEU A 59 -19.08 17.55 0.38
C LEU A 59 -20.36 17.18 1.12
N GLN A 60 -20.48 15.94 1.57
CA GLN A 60 -21.64 15.48 2.32
C GLN A 60 -21.78 16.19 3.66
N SER A 61 -20.66 16.50 4.31
CA SER A 61 -20.62 17.20 5.59
C SER A 61 -21.02 18.66 5.49
N CYS A 62 -21.13 19.23 4.28
CA CYS A 62 -21.70 20.56 4.05
C CYS A 62 -23.24 20.58 4.10
N PHE A 63 -23.91 19.42 4.02
CA PHE A 63 -25.37 19.31 3.96
C PHE A 63 -25.90 18.51 5.15
N ALA A 64 -27.20 18.59 5.44
CA ALA A 64 -27.82 17.77 6.49
C ALA A 64 -27.65 16.26 6.22
N SER A 65 -27.58 15.46 7.29
CA SER A 65 -27.54 14.00 7.16
C SER A 65 -28.77 13.51 6.38
N PRO A 66 -28.59 12.80 5.26
CA PRO A 66 -29.70 12.34 4.46
C PRO A 66 -30.40 11.18 5.17
N ASP A 67 -31.73 11.23 5.23
CA ASP A 67 -32.51 10.15 5.79
C ASP A 67 -32.78 9.07 4.74
N ILE A 68 -31.78 8.20 4.53
CA ILE A 68 -31.84 7.12 3.54
C ILE A 68 -31.91 5.76 4.25
N GLY A 69 -32.89 4.94 3.89
CA GLY A 69 -33.00 3.56 4.37
C GLY A 69 -33.59 3.42 5.78
N PRO A 70 -33.73 2.18 6.28
CA PRO A 70 -34.39 1.90 7.56
C PRO A 70 -33.66 2.59 8.72
N SER A 71 -34.43 3.11 9.67
CA SER A 71 -33.91 3.68 10.92
C SER A 71 -33.63 2.56 11.92
N PHE A 72 -32.45 2.60 12.56
CA PHE A 72 -32.05 1.68 13.62
C PHE A 72 -31.11 2.39 14.61
N PRO A 73 -30.98 1.89 15.86
CA PRO A 73 -30.10 2.50 16.85
C PRO A 73 -28.66 2.59 16.34
N LEU A 74 -28.02 3.75 16.52
CA LEU A 74 -26.62 3.99 16.12
C LEU A 74 -26.36 3.90 14.60
N LYS A 75 -27.40 4.00 13.75
CA LYS A 75 -27.27 4.03 12.27
C LYS A 75 -26.19 4.98 11.79
N ASP A 76 -26.22 6.19 12.29
CA ASP A 76 -25.27 7.26 11.98
C ASP A 76 -23.82 6.84 12.29
N LYS A 77 -23.61 6.25 13.47
CA LYS A 77 -22.29 5.81 13.96
C LYS A 77 -21.80 4.60 13.17
N ALA A 78 -22.71 3.73 12.74
CA ALA A 78 -22.38 2.62 11.84
C ALA A 78 -21.97 3.10 10.44
N LEU A 79 -22.60 4.17 9.93
CA LEU A 79 -22.21 4.79 8.65
C LEU A 79 -20.83 5.43 8.75
N HIS A 80 -20.56 6.19 9.82
CA HIS A 80 -19.23 6.72 10.14
C HIS A 80 -18.19 5.61 10.17
N ALA A 81 -18.38 4.59 11.01
CA ALA A 81 -17.46 3.46 11.10
C ALA A 81 -17.24 2.77 9.73
N ALA A 82 -18.27 2.59 8.92
CA ALA A 82 -18.16 1.96 7.60
C ALA A 82 -17.35 2.81 6.61
N VAL A 83 -17.62 4.12 6.54
CA VAL A 83 -16.96 5.05 5.62
C VAL A 83 -15.50 5.23 5.98
N TYR A 84 -15.18 5.38 7.26
CA TYR A 84 -13.79 5.53 7.72
C TYR A 84 -13.02 4.20 7.70
N ALA A 85 -13.69 3.05 7.83
CA ALA A 85 -13.09 1.75 7.51
C ALA A 85 -12.67 1.68 6.03
N LEU A 86 -13.55 2.10 5.12
CA LEU A 86 -13.21 2.17 3.70
C LEU A 86 -12.05 3.13 3.44
N LEU A 87 -12.06 4.32 4.05
CA LEU A 87 -10.99 5.31 3.91
C LEU A 87 -9.63 4.76 4.36
N ALA A 88 -9.55 4.19 5.57
CA ALA A 88 -8.31 3.59 6.07
C ALA A 88 -7.83 2.42 5.18
N GLY A 89 -8.74 1.58 4.68
CA GLY A 89 -8.41 0.51 3.74
C GLY A 89 -7.86 1.03 2.40
N LEU A 90 -8.45 2.09 1.85
CA LEU A 90 -7.99 2.72 0.62
C LEU A 90 -6.63 3.39 0.79
N VAL A 91 -6.38 4.05 1.92
CA VAL A 91 -5.06 4.62 2.25
C VAL A 91 -4.04 3.49 2.39
N PHE A 92 -4.38 2.41 3.10
CA PHE A 92 -3.48 1.26 3.22
C PHE A 92 -3.10 0.70 1.85
N ARG A 93 -4.09 0.53 0.97
CA ARG A 93 -3.87 0.10 -0.42
C ARG A 93 -2.98 1.06 -1.18
N ALA A 94 -3.23 2.37 -1.10
CA ALA A 94 -2.44 3.38 -1.79
C ALA A 94 -0.99 3.38 -1.31
N CYS A 95 -0.76 3.40 0.01
CA CYS A 95 0.56 3.29 0.61
C CYS A 95 1.34 2.06 0.14
N ARG A 96 0.67 0.89 0.02
CA ARG A 96 1.30 -0.34 -0.46
C ARG A 96 1.72 -0.30 -1.92
N LEU A 97 0.93 0.38 -2.75
CA LEU A 97 1.22 0.52 -4.18
C LEU A 97 2.30 1.58 -4.43
N THR A 98 2.32 2.65 -3.64
CA THR A 98 3.26 3.78 -3.79
C THR A 98 4.61 3.56 -3.10
N TRP A 99 4.61 2.87 -1.95
CA TRP A 99 5.82 2.69 -1.13
C TRP A 99 6.15 1.20 -0.93
N PRO A 100 6.59 0.50 -2.00
CA PRO A 100 6.94 -0.92 -1.90
C PRO A 100 8.14 -1.19 -0.96
N ALA A 101 8.94 -0.15 -0.68
CA ALA A 101 10.06 -0.23 0.28
C ALA A 101 9.60 -0.33 1.75
N TRP A 102 8.36 0.06 2.06
CA TRP A 102 7.79 -0.08 3.41
C TRP A 102 7.44 -1.54 3.66
N ARG A 103 8.42 -2.29 4.16
CA ARG A 103 8.30 -3.74 4.42
C ARG A 103 7.42 -4.07 5.63
N ALA A 104 7.28 -3.14 6.57
CA ALA A 104 6.50 -3.38 7.79
C ALA A 104 5.04 -2.96 7.58
N PRO A 105 4.10 -3.92 7.44
CA PRO A 105 2.71 -3.60 7.15
C PRO A 105 2.00 -2.93 8.34
N ILE A 106 2.58 -2.99 9.55
CA ILE A 106 2.10 -2.24 10.72
C ILE A 106 2.35 -0.74 10.57
N GLN A 107 3.47 -0.31 10.00
CA GLN A 107 3.73 1.13 9.79
C GLN A 107 2.66 1.73 8.85
N ILE A 108 2.32 0.99 7.80
CA ILE A 108 1.27 1.39 6.87
C ILE A 108 -0.08 1.42 7.59
N LEU A 109 -0.40 0.42 8.42
CA LEU A 109 -1.62 0.44 9.24
C LEU A 109 -1.70 1.71 10.10
N VAL A 110 -0.63 2.04 10.82
CA VAL A 110 -0.61 3.22 11.70
C VAL A 110 -0.86 4.50 10.89
N VAL A 111 -0.19 4.67 9.75
CA VAL A 111 -0.40 5.83 8.87
C VAL A 111 -1.83 5.87 8.34
N SER A 112 -2.39 4.73 7.92
CA SER A 112 -3.75 4.66 7.39
C SER A 112 -4.81 5.01 8.43
N VAL A 113 -4.67 4.48 9.65
CA VAL A 113 -5.58 4.78 10.76
C VAL A 113 -5.43 6.24 11.18
N ALA A 114 -4.19 6.72 11.37
CA ALA A 114 -3.95 8.11 11.75
C ALA A 114 -4.51 9.08 10.72
N PHE A 115 -4.29 8.84 9.43
CA PHE A 115 -4.83 9.67 8.36
C PHE A 115 -6.37 9.70 8.40
N ALA A 116 -7.03 8.54 8.43
CA ALA A 116 -8.48 8.46 8.41
C ALA A 116 -9.12 9.08 9.66
N THR A 117 -8.57 8.83 10.85
CA THR A 117 -9.06 9.44 12.10
C THR A 117 -8.83 10.96 12.14
N LEU A 118 -7.69 11.45 11.66
CA LEU A 118 -7.43 12.90 11.58
C LEU A 118 -8.34 13.57 10.54
N PHE A 119 -8.64 12.89 9.44
CA PHE A 119 -9.61 13.37 8.47
C PHE A 119 -11.00 13.50 9.11
N GLY A 120 -11.43 12.50 9.90
CA GLY A 120 -12.70 12.54 10.63
C GLY A 120 -12.76 13.62 11.69
N ALA A 121 -11.68 13.81 12.47
CA ALA A 121 -11.58 14.93 13.40
C ALA A 121 -11.68 16.29 12.68
N GLY A 122 -11.10 16.41 11.49
CA GLY A 122 -11.23 17.61 10.65
C GLY A 122 -12.65 17.80 10.13
N ASP A 123 -13.35 16.71 9.79
CA ASP A 123 -14.73 16.75 9.35
C ASP A 123 -15.68 17.19 10.47
N GLU A 124 -15.56 16.63 11.67
CA GLU A 124 -16.31 17.06 12.86
C GLU A 124 -16.06 18.54 13.19
N LEU A 125 -14.81 18.99 13.10
CA LEU A 125 -14.48 20.40 13.27
C LEU A 125 -15.15 21.28 12.20
N HIS A 126 -15.16 20.85 10.94
CA HIS A 126 -15.86 21.55 9.87
C HIS A 126 -17.38 21.58 10.12
N GLN A 127 -17.98 20.46 10.52
CA GLN A 127 -19.39 20.35 10.84
C GLN A 127 -19.82 21.29 11.99
N ALA A 128 -18.93 21.59 12.94
CA ALA A 128 -19.19 22.58 13.98
C ALA A 128 -19.47 24.01 13.43
N PHE A 129 -19.07 24.30 12.19
CA PHE A 129 -19.34 25.57 11.50
C PHE A 129 -20.53 25.49 10.53
N VAL A 130 -21.16 24.32 10.37
CA VAL A 130 -22.28 24.11 9.47
C VAL A 130 -23.58 24.10 10.28
N ALA A 131 -24.44 25.09 10.05
CA ALA A 131 -25.67 25.30 10.85
C ALA A 131 -26.64 24.10 10.86
N THR A 132 -26.58 23.24 9.83
CA THR A 132 -27.42 22.05 9.68
C THR A 132 -26.77 20.78 10.26
N ARG A 133 -25.61 20.89 10.91
CA ARG A 133 -24.84 19.80 11.49
C ARG A 133 -24.55 20.02 12.97
N GLN A 134 -24.20 18.93 13.63
CA GLN A 134 -23.80 18.90 15.03
C GLN A 134 -22.52 18.07 15.10
N ALA A 135 -21.44 18.66 15.59
CA ALA A 135 -20.23 17.91 15.87
C ALA A 135 -20.46 16.97 17.06
N ASP A 136 -20.06 15.70 16.94
CA ASP A 136 -20.28 14.65 17.91
C ASP A 136 -19.00 13.86 18.17
N ALA A 137 -18.54 13.86 19.42
CA ALA A 137 -17.37 13.07 19.83
C ALA A 137 -17.57 11.56 19.64
N LEU A 138 -18.81 11.08 19.62
CA LEU A 138 -19.10 9.67 19.32
C LEU A 138 -18.93 9.33 17.84
N ASP A 139 -19.06 10.30 16.94
CA ASP A 139 -18.78 10.10 15.52
C ASP A 139 -17.27 10.01 15.29
N LEU A 140 -16.47 10.84 15.96
CA LEU A 140 -15.01 10.66 15.96
C LEU A 140 -14.56 9.30 16.51
N LEU A 141 -15.24 8.80 17.57
CA LEU A 141 -14.96 7.46 18.09
C LEU A 141 -15.34 6.38 17.06
N ALA A 142 -16.48 6.52 16.39
CA ALA A 142 -16.89 5.63 15.32
C ALA A 142 -15.88 5.63 14.15
N ASP A 143 -15.37 6.80 13.78
CA ASP A 143 -14.35 6.96 12.73
C ASP A 143 -13.05 6.23 13.08
N LEU A 144 -12.59 6.35 14.34
CA LEU A 144 -11.43 5.64 14.85
C LEU A 144 -11.63 4.12 14.82
N VAL A 145 -12.76 3.64 15.34
CA VAL A 145 -13.09 2.20 15.35
C VAL A 145 -13.18 1.67 13.92
N GLY A 146 -13.86 2.39 13.04
CA GLY A 146 -13.95 2.08 11.62
C GLY A 146 -12.58 1.98 10.98
N SER A 147 -11.73 2.99 11.17
CA SER A 147 -10.38 3.05 10.63
C SER A 147 -9.51 1.86 11.06
N LEU A 148 -9.58 1.47 12.34
CA LEU A 148 -8.90 0.28 12.87
C LEU A 148 -9.38 -0.99 12.20
N VAL A 149 -10.70 -1.17 12.03
CA VAL A 149 -11.29 -2.33 11.36
C VAL A 149 -10.87 -2.40 9.91
N GLY A 150 -11.03 -1.32 9.14
CA GLY A 150 -10.72 -1.27 7.72
C GLY A 150 -9.24 -1.47 7.42
N GLY A 151 -8.37 -0.75 8.14
CA GLY A 151 -6.92 -0.95 8.07
C GLY A 151 -6.51 -2.37 8.50
N GLY A 152 -7.14 -2.90 9.54
CA GLY A 152 -6.91 -4.27 10.03
C GLY A 152 -7.28 -5.34 9.00
N ILE A 153 -8.43 -5.21 8.33
CA ILE A 153 -8.85 -6.11 7.24
C ILE A 153 -7.78 -6.12 6.14
N TYR A 154 -7.37 -4.95 5.66
CA TYR A 154 -6.31 -4.85 4.66
C TYR A 154 -4.99 -5.45 5.15
N LEU A 155 -4.60 -5.20 6.39
CA LEU A 155 -3.44 -5.82 7.00
C LEU A 155 -3.50 -7.35 6.92
N THR A 156 -4.65 -7.98 7.21
CA THR A 156 -4.79 -9.45 7.12
C THR A 156 -4.70 -9.98 5.68
N ILE A 157 -5.26 -9.25 4.71
CA ILE A 157 -5.23 -9.63 3.28
C ILE A 157 -3.77 -9.66 2.79
N PHE A 158 -2.99 -8.65 3.16
CA PHE A 158 -1.61 -8.48 2.67
C PHE A 158 -0.52 -9.11 3.56
N ARG A 159 -0.89 -9.74 4.69
CA ARG A 159 0.02 -10.55 5.52
C ARG A 159 0.08 -12.01 5.09
N ARG A 160 -0.86 -12.50 4.28
CA ARG A 160 -0.87 -13.89 3.82
C ARG A 160 0.32 -14.13 2.88
N PRO A 161 1.30 -15.00 3.23
CA PRO A 161 2.33 -15.39 2.28
C PRO A 161 1.68 -16.11 1.09
N PRO A 162 2.25 -16.03 -0.13
CA PRO A 162 1.78 -16.83 -1.24
C PRO A 162 1.70 -18.30 -0.82
N LYS A 163 0.55 -18.95 -1.06
CA LYS A 163 0.39 -20.37 -0.76
C LYS A 163 1.51 -21.10 -1.51
N ALA A 164 2.42 -21.73 -0.78
CA ALA A 164 3.51 -22.47 -1.40
C ALA A 164 2.88 -23.49 -2.34
N THR A 165 3.05 -23.31 -3.65
CA THR A 165 2.67 -24.31 -4.63
C THR A 165 3.49 -25.54 -4.28
N ALA A 166 2.81 -26.62 -3.89
CA ALA A 166 3.46 -27.88 -3.60
C ALA A 166 4.33 -28.23 -4.81
N ARG A 167 5.66 -28.25 -4.59
CA ARG A 167 6.60 -28.64 -5.62
C ARG A 167 6.22 -30.08 -6.01
N PRO A 168 5.97 -30.39 -7.30
CA PRO A 168 5.73 -31.77 -7.69
C PRO A 168 6.92 -32.59 -7.24
N SER A 169 6.70 -33.65 -6.45
CA SER A 169 7.71 -34.65 -6.17
C SER A 169 8.02 -35.32 -7.51
N THR A 170 9.18 -35.03 -8.08
CA THR A 170 9.70 -35.79 -9.22
C THR A 170 9.89 -37.24 -8.78
N PRO A 171 9.38 -38.21 -9.55
CA PRO A 171 9.53 -39.64 -9.25
C PRO A 171 10.99 -40.11 -9.33
#